data_AF-A0A9D2SRS3-F1
#
_entry.id   AF-A0A9D2SRS3-F1
#
_cell.length_a   1.000
_cell.length_b   1.000
_cell.length_c   1.000
_cell.angle_alpha   90.00
_cell.angle_beta   90.00
_cell.angle_gamma   90.00
#
_symmetry.space_group_name_H-M   'P 1'
#
loop_
_entity.id
_entity.type
_entity.pdbx_description
1 polymer ?
#
loop_
_entity_poly.entity_id
_entity_poly.type
_entity_poly.pdbx_seq_one_letter_code
_entity_poly.pdbx_strand_id
1 'polypeptide(L)' 'MSCPNVKECACPKKTCPNNGRCCACVIKHRETDSLPYCLFLDNDGDKSVKNYYQKLKMRFENESETAEH' A
#
# COMPACT_ATOMS: atom_id res chain seq x y z
N MET A 1 -8.39 10.06 -11.52
CA MET A 1 -8.19 8.95 -10.57
C MET A 1 -8.28 9.52 -9.15
N SER A 2 -9.26 9.07 -8.36
CA SER A 2 -9.33 9.43 -6.94
C SER A 2 -8.27 8.62 -6.20
N CYS A 3 -7.36 9.29 -5.49
CA CYS A 3 -6.32 8.61 -4.74
C CYS A 3 -6.78 8.40 -3.30
N PRO A 4 -7.00 7.16 -2.85
CA PRO A 4 -7.38 6.91 -1.47
C PRO A 4 -6.18 7.22 -0.57
N ASN A 5 -6.28 8.32 0.19
CA ASN A 5 -5.37 8.59 1.29
C ASN A 5 -5.67 7.58 2.41
N VAL A 6 -4.62 6.99 2.99
CA VAL A 6 -4.78 6.08 4.14
C VAL A 6 -4.77 6.92 5.42
N LYS A 7 -5.77 6.73 6.29
CA LYS A 7 -5.85 7.43 7.59
C LYS A 7 -4.69 7.04 8.51
N GLU A 8 -4.26 5.79 8.45
CA GLU A 8 -3.14 5.26 9.20
C GLU A 8 -1.94 5.03 8.28
N CYS A 9 -0.86 5.80 8.50
CA CYS A 9 0.37 5.69 7.73
C CYS A 9 1.42 4.92 8.51
N ALA A 10 1.78 3.73 8.01
CA ALA A 10 2.83 2.88 8.58
C ALA A 10 4.25 3.46 8.42
N CYS A 11 4.41 4.61 7.75
CA CYS A 11 5.71 5.26 7.62
C CYS A 11 6.26 5.65 9.01
N PRO A 12 7.48 5.23 9.37
CA PRO A 12 8.08 5.54 10.66
C PRO A 12 8.48 7.02 10.78
N LYS A 13 8.74 7.70 9.65
CA LYS A 13 9.10 9.13 9.64
C LYS A 13 7.86 10.01 9.84
N LYS A 14 7.45 10.20 11.10
CA LYS A 14 6.26 10.98 11.48
C LYS A 14 6.34 12.46 11.11
N THR A 15 7.55 13.02 10.97
CA THR A 15 7.78 14.41 10.54
C THR A 15 7.68 14.63 9.03
N CYS A 16 7.43 13.59 8.23
CA CYS A 16 7.34 13.72 6.78
C CYS A 16 6.09 14.52 6.36
N PRO A 17 6.19 15.53 5.49
CA PRO A 17 5.03 16.31 5.03
C PRO A 17 4.04 15.50 4.17
N ASN A 18 4.46 14.33 3.67
CA ASN A 18 3.62 13.42 2.89
C ASN A 18 2.99 12.31 3.75
N ASN A 19 3.18 12.32 5.09
CA ASN A 19 2.61 11.31 5.97
C ASN A 19 1.07 11.29 5.84
N GLY A 20 0.47 10.11 5.66
CA GLY A 20 -0.97 9.94 5.37
C GLY A 20 -1.41 10.32 3.94
N ARG A 21 -0.54 10.92 3.12
CA ARG A 21 -0.85 11.39 1.75
C ARG A 21 -0.28 10.42 0.71
N CYS A 22 -0.92 9.26 0.51
CA CYS A 22 -0.32 8.14 -0.21
C CYS A 22 0.13 8.50 -1.64
N CYS A 23 -0.63 9.28 -2.41
CA CYS A 23 -0.19 9.69 -3.74
C CYS A 23 1.06 10.56 -3.74
N ALA A 24 1.19 11.47 -2.77
CA ALA A 24 2.39 12.28 -2.63
C ALA A 24 3.61 11.40 -2.25
N CYS A 25 3.40 10.31 -1.51
CA CYS A 25 4.44 9.32 -1.26
C CYS A 25 4.84 8.58 -2.54
N VAL A 26 3.88 8.09 -3.34
CA VAL A 26 4.16 7.40 -4.61
C VAL A 26 4.97 8.30 -5.55
N ILE A 27 4.54 9.55 -5.75
CA ILE A 27 5.27 10.49 -6.62
C ILE A 27 6.70 10.72 -6.13
N LYS A 28 6.89 10.93 -4.82
CA LYS A 28 8.21 11.18 -4.24
C LYS A 28 9.14 9.96 -4.32
N HIS A 29 8.60 8.77 -4.05
CA HIS A 29 9.40 7.55 -3.93
C HIS A 29 9.56 6.78 -5.24
N ARG A 30 8.82 7.12 -6.30
CA ARG A 30 8.92 6.47 -7.63
C ARG A 30 10.34 6.51 -8.22
N GLU A 31 11.14 7.52 -7.87
CA GLU A 31 12.51 7.73 -8.36
C GLU A 31 13.56 7.18 -7.38
N THR A 32 13.12 6.48 -6.33
CA THR A 32 13.99 5.86 -5.33
C THR A 32 13.84 4.35 -5.37
N ASP A 33 14.84 3.61 -4.91
CA ASP A 33 14.78 2.14 -4.75
C ASP A 33 13.85 1.66 -3.61
N SER A 34 12.95 2.52 -3.11
CA SER A 34 12.08 2.21 -1.97
C SER A 34 10.62 2.49 -2.32
N LEU A 35 9.76 1.48 -2.15
CA LEU A 35 8.31 1.66 -2.31
C LEU A 35 7.69 2.36 -1.09
N PRO A 36 6.67 3.21 -1.27
CA PRO A 36 5.94 3.82 -0.16
C PRO A 36 5.34 2.79 0.80
N TYR A 37 5.40 3.08 2.10
CA TYR A 37 4.73 2.29 3.14
C TYR A 37 3.22 2.12 2.92
N CYS A 38 2.57 3.07 2.26
CA CYS A 38 1.14 2.98 1.96
C CYS A 38 0.78 1.94 0.89
N LEU A 39 1.77 1.41 0.17
CA LEU A 39 1.55 0.30 -0.78
C LEU A 39 1.53 -1.06 -0.08
N PHE A 40 2.04 -1.16 1.15
CA PHE A 40 2.02 -2.38 1.91
C PHE A 40 0.71 -2.43 2.69
N LEU A 41 -0.16 -3.36 2.31
CA LEU A 41 -1.35 -3.70 3.09
C LEU A 41 -0.87 -4.25 4.43
N ASP A 42 -1.62 -3.97 5.49
CA ASP A 42 -1.29 -4.43 6.83
C ASP A 42 -1.03 -5.95 6.81
N ASN A 43 0.20 -6.29 7.17
CA ASN A 43 0.80 -7.58 6.88
C ASN A 43 0.91 -8.45 8.15
N ASP A 44 0.19 -8.10 9.22
CA ASP A 44 0.30 -8.73 10.55
C ASP A 44 1.77 -8.81 11.05
N GLY A 45 2.61 -7.88 10.59
CA GLY A 45 4.04 -7.84 10.87
C GLY A 45 4.96 -8.59 9.88
N ASP A 46 4.45 -9.43 8.97
CA ASP A 46 5.24 -10.14 7.95
C ASP A 46 5.51 -9.27 6.71
N LYS A 47 6.68 -8.63 6.67
CA LYS A 47 7.08 -7.70 5.60
C LYS A 47 7.79 -8.38 4.42
N SER A 48 7.68 -9.70 4.28
CA SER A 48 8.29 -10.41 3.14
C SER A 48 7.62 -10.07 1.82
N VAL A 49 8.40 -10.01 0.73
CA VAL A 49 7.89 -9.80 -0.65
C VAL A 49 6.90 -10.90 -1.05
N LYS A 50 7.10 -12.12 -0.53
CA LYS A 50 6.20 -13.25 -0.73
C LYS A 50 4.82 -12.99 -0.13
N ASN A 51 4.76 -12.55 1.14
CA ASN A 51 3.49 -12.20 1.78
C ASN A 51 2.79 -11.03 1.04
N TYR A 52 3.58 -10.03 0.62
CA TYR A 52 3.06 -8.93 -0.20
C TYR A 52 2.41 -9.43 -1.51
N TYR A 53 3.09 -10.30 -2.25
CA TYR A 53 2.56 -10.91 -3.46
C TYR A 53 1.29 -11.74 -3.20
N GLN A 54 1.25 -12.52 -2.12
CA GLN A 54 0.09 -13.33 -1.75
C GLN A 54 -1.14 -12.47 -1.41
N LYS A 55 -0.97 -11.40 -0.62
CA LYS A 55 -2.06 -10.46 -0.28
C LYS A 55 -2.57 -9.73 -1.54
N LEU A 56 -1.67 -9.32 -2.43
CA LEU A 56 -2.05 -8.76 -3.73
C LEU A 56 -2.84 -9.76 -4.57
N LYS A 57 -2.33 -11.00 -4.71
CA LYS A 57 -2.99 -12.08 -5.44
C LYS A 57 -4.40 -12.35 -4.90
N MET A 58 -4.55 -12.52 -3.59
CA MET A 58 -5.86 -12.72 -2.95
C MET A 58 -6.82 -11.57 -3.24
N ARG A 59 -6.36 -10.31 -3.16
CA ARG A 59 -7.22 -9.15 -3.43
C ARG A 59 -7.79 -9.19 -4.85
N PHE A 60 -6.93 -9.38 -5.84
CA PHE A 60 -7.34 -9.29 -7.25
C PHE A 60 -8.05 -10.55 -7.77
N GLU A 61 -7.76 -11.72 -7.19
CA GLU A 61 -8.43 -12.98 -7.56
C GLU A 61 -9.72 -13.25 -6.76
N ASN A 62 -9.86 -12.71 -5.54
CA ASN A 62 -11.12 -12.80 -4.80
C ASN A 62 -12.14 -11.72 -5.25
N GLU A 63 -11.69 -10.60 -5.82
CA GLU A 63 -12.58 -9.62 -6.48
C GLU A 63 -13.32 -10.24 -7.69
N SER A 64 -12.83 -11.35 -8.28
CA SER A 64 -13.53 -12.09 -9.33
C SER A 64 -14.64 -13.04 -8.85
N GLU A 65 -14.73 -13.37 -7.55
CA GLU A 65 -15.78 -14.27 -7.03
C GLU A 65 -17.03 -13.53 -6.54
N THR A 66 -16.98 -12.21 -6.37
CA THR A 66 -18.12 -11.39 -5.87
C THR A 66 -18.86 -10.62 -6.97
N ALA A 67 -18.48 -10.78 -8.24
CA ALA A 67 -19.12 -10.12 -9.38
C ALA A 67 -20.27 -10.93 -10.03
N GLU A 68 -20.62 -12.11 -9.49
CA GLU A 68 -21.67 -13.00 -10.04
C GLU A 68 -22.80 -13.38 -9.05
N HIS A 69 -23.15 -12.54 -8.08
CA HIS A 69 -24.42 -12.69 -7.33
C HIS A 69 -25.17 -11.38 -7.17
#